data_AF-A0A1H7UWZ6-F1
#
_entry.id   AF-A0A1H7UWZ6-F1
#
_cell.length_a   1.000
_cell.length_b   1.000
_cell.length_c   1.000
_cell.angle_alpha   90.00
_cell.angle_beta   90.00
_cell.angle_gamma   90.00
#
_symmetry.space_group_name_H-M   'P 1'
#
loop_
_entity.id
_entity.type
_entity.pdbx_description
1 polymer ?
#
loop_
_entity_poly.entity_id
_entity_poly.type
_entity_poly.pdbx_seq_one_letter_code
_entity_poly.pdbx_strand_id
1 'polypeptide(L)'
;MEKVLGLFKELLQFFKNYGDSRITPQYKSLQGAIEYLESDALEEDKVDCIEACYRSLYPPREGLSEFYVFNKDADRMNEINSELERIKGELGRAVAAVLDQ
;
A
#
# COMPACT_ATOMS: atom_id res chain seq x y z
N MET A 1 14.27 -4.76 -1.62
CA MET A 1 13.35 -3.86 -0.86
C MET A 1 13.01 -2.54 -1.57
N GLU A 2 13.91 -1.92 -2.36
CA GLU A 2 13.64 -0.62 -3.03
C GLU A 2 12.30 -0.58 -3.80
N LYS A 3 11.96 -1.66 -4.51
CA LYS A 3 10.70 -1.77 -5.23
C LYS A 3 9.46 -1.68 -4.33
N VAL A 4 9.51 -2.31 -3.14
CA VAL A 4 8.43 -2.24 -2.14
C VAL A 4 8.28 -0.81 -1.64
N LEU A 5 9.39 -0.14 -1.31
CA LEU A 5 9.38 1.26 -0.87
C LEU A 5 8.77 2.19 -1.95
N GLY A 6 9.11 1.99 -3.22
CA GLY A 6 8.51 2.73 -4.33
C GLY A 6 7.00 2.56 -4.40
N LEU A 7 6.51 1.32 -4.29
CA LEU A 7 5.08 1.00 -4.33
C LEU A 7 4.33 1.47 -3.08
N PHE A 8 4.96 1.46 -1.90
CA PHE A 8 4.40 2.09 -0.70
C PHE A 8 4.21 3.59 -0.90
N LYS A 9 5.21 4.30 -1.43
CA LYS A 9 5.08 5.75 -1.71
C LYS A 9 4.00 6.04 -2.73
N GLU A 10 3.91 5.23 -3.78
CA GLU A 10 2.88 5.34 -4.81
C GLU A 10 1.47 5.14 -4.22
N LEU A 11 1.28 4.11 -3.40
CA LEU A 11 0.02 3.85 -2.70
C LEU A 11 -0.34 4.96 -1.71
N LEU A 12 0.65 5.49 -0.97
CA LEU A 12 0.43 6.63 -0.08
C LEU A 12 -0.03 7.86 -0.87
N GLN A 13 0.57 8.12 -2.04
CA GLN A 13 0.14 9.22 -2.91
C GLN A 13 -1.27 9.00 -3.47
N PHE A 14 -1.61 7.76 -3.84
CA PHE A 14 -2.97 7.39 -4.23
C PHE A 14 -3.98 7.73 -3.11
N PHE A 15 -3.68 7.35 -1.86
CA PHE A 15 -4.53 7.68 -0.72
C PHE A 15 -4.63 9.19 -0.45
N LYS A 16 -3.58 9.98 -0.70
CA LYS A 16 -3.69 11.46 -0.60
C LYS A 16 -4.66 12.04 -1.62
N ASN A 17 -4.73 11.45 -2.81
CA ASN A 17 -5.56 11.96 -3.90
C ASN A 17 -7.02 11.47 -3.80
N TYR A 18 -7.22 10.21 -3.40
CA TYR A 18 -8.50 9.51 -3.52
C TYR A 18 -8.94 8.75 -2.25
N GLY A 19 -8.11 8.74 -1.21
CA GLY A 19 -8.42 8.08 0.05
C GLY A 19 -9.54 8.77 0.81
N ASP A 20 -10.25 8.01 1.65
CA ASP A 20 -11.24 8.53 2.58
C ASP A 20 -11.08 7.91 3.97
N SER A 21 -12.03 8.17 4.87
CA SER A 21 -11.95 7.74 6.27
C SER A 21 -11.79 6.22 6.43
N ARG A 22 -12.24 5.41 5.46
CA ARG A 22 -12.16 3.94 5.47
C ARG A 22 -10.73 3.40 5.40
N ILE A 23 -9.77 4.21 4.95
CA ILE A 23 -8.36 3.81 4.83
C ILE A 23 -7.42 4.54 5.80
N THR A 24 -7.98 5.27 6.79
CA THR A 24 -7.17 6.06 7.73
C THR A 24 -6.11 5.23 8.47
N PRO A 25 -6.40 4.03 8.99
CA PRO A 25 -5.37 3.18 9.60
C PRO A 25 -4.27 2.79 8.62
N GLN A 26 -4.64 2.39 7.40
CA GLN A 26 -3.71 1.96 6.35
C GLN A 26 -2.80 3.10 5.91
N TYR A 27 -3.34 4.31 5.77
CA TYR A 27 -2.58 5.52 5.48
C TYR A 27 -1.48 5.76 6.52
N LYS A 28 -1.83 5.67 7.82
CA LYS A 28 -0.88 5.89 8.92
C LYS A 28 0.18 4.79 8.97
N SER A 29 -0.22 3.53 8.81
CA SER A 29 0.71 2.40 8.74
C SER A 29 1.70 2.55 7.58
N LEU A 30 1.23 2.94 6.39
CA LEU A 30 2.07 3.20 5.23
C LEU A 30 3.07 4.33 5.48
N GLN A 31 2.61 5.44 6.05
CA GLN A 31 3.49 6.57 6.33
C GLN A 31 4.62 6.17 7.29
N GLY A 32 4.28 5.50 8.39
CA GLY A 32 5.29 5.03 9.36
C GLY A 32 6.25 4.00 8.76
N ALA A 33 5.75 3.07 7.93
CA ALA A 33 6.60 2.10 7.26
C ALA A 33 7.56 2.74 6.26
N ILE A 34 7.12 3.74 5.49
CA ILE A 34 7.99 4.50 4.58
C ILE A 34 9.10 5.20 5.37
N GLU A 35 8.74 5.94 6.42
CA GLU A 35 9.70 6.63 7.29
C GLU A 35 10.74 5.64 7.87
N TYR A 36 10.30 4.46 8.30
CA TYR A 36 11.18 3.43 8.83
C TYR A 36 12.11 2.82 7.76
N LEU A 37 11.58 2.52 6.57
CA LEU A 37 12.36 1.94 5.47
C LEU A 37 13.42 2.91 4.92
N GLU A 38 13.17 4.21 5.00
CA GLU A 38 14.11 5.26 4.63
C GLU A 38 15.17 5.56 5.70
N SER A 39 14.99 5.06 6.92
CA SER A 39 15.96 5.23 8.02
C SER A 39 17.18 4.32 7.88
N ASP A 40 18.16 4.48 8.77
CA ASP A 40 19.36 3.63 8.86
C ASP A 40 19.11 2.28 9.59
N ALA A 41 17.85 1.85 9.73
CA ALA A 41 17.51 0.55 10.32
C ALA A 41 18.15 -0.63 9.56
N LEU A 42 18.35 -1.75 10.27
CA LEU A 42 18.92 -2.97 9.71
C LEU A 42 17.99 -3.56 8.64
N GLU A 43 18.58 -4.25 7.66
CA GLU A 43 17.84 -4.87 6.56
C GLU A 43 16.83 -5.92 7.06
N GLU A 44 17.19 -6.71 8.07
CA GLU A 44 16.28 -7.69 8.70
C GLU A 44 15.04 -7.02 9.33
N ASP A 45 15.23 -5.93 10.09
CA ASP A 45 14.13 -5.19 10.70
C ASP A 45 13.21 -4.54 9.64
N LYS A 46 13.80 -4.15 8.50
CA LYS A 46 13.06 -3.58 7.37
C LYS A 46 12.19 -4.63 6.67
N VAL A 47 12.63 -5.89 6.59
CA VAL A 47 11.81 -7.00 6.07
C VAL A 47 10.60 -7.24 6.98
N ASP A 48 10.82 -7.29 8.30
CA ASP A 48 9.73 -7.42 9.28
C ASP A 48 8.74 -6.24 9.20
N CYS A 49 9.25 -5.02 9.03
CA CYS A 49 8.42 -3.83 8.82
C CYS A 49 7.57 -3.93 7.55
N ILE A 50 8.14 -4.40 6.43
CA ILE A 50 7.42 -4.62 5.17
C ILE A 50 6.29 -5.63 5.39
N GLU A 51 6.57 -6.76 6.03
CA GLU A 51 5.57 -7.80 6.28
C GLU A 51 4.42 -7.28 7.14
N ALA A 52 4.75 -6.63 8.27
CA ALA A 52 3.79 -6.07 9.20
C ALA A 52 2.92 -5.00 8.54
N CYS A 53 3.54 -4.07 7.81
CA CYS A 53 2.81 -3.04 7.07
C CYS A 53 1.89 -3.67 6.03
N TYR A 54 2.40 -4.58 5.20
CA TYR A 54 1.60 -5.21 4.14
C TYR A 54 0.38 -5.93 4.70
N ARG A 55 0.54 -6.72 5.77
CA ARG A 55 -0.60 -7.37 6.45
C ARG A 55 -1.62 -6.35 6.98
N SER A 56 -1.16 -5.23 7.53
CA SER A 56 -2.05 -4.17 8.03
C SER A 56 -2.89 -3.48 6.94
N LEU A 57 -2.47 -3.56 5.68
CA LEU A 57 -3.22 -3.03 4.54
C LEU A 57 -4.45 -3.87 4.20
N TYR A 58 -4.43 -5.16 4.53
CA TYR A 58 -5.46 -6.14 4.17
C TYR A 58 -6.08 -6.81 5.41
N PRO A 59 -6.68 -6.04 6.33
CA PRO A 59 -7.45 -6.64 7.40
C PRO A 59 -8.64 -7.44 6.82
N PRO A 60 -9.12 -8.47 7.53
CA PRO A 60 -10.28 -9.24 7.09
C PRO A 60 -11.51 -8.34 6.92
N ARG A 61 -12.09 -8.33 5.70
CA ARG A 61 -13.32 -7.59 5.35
C ARG A 61 -13.26 -6.06 5.56
N GLU A 62 -12.08 -5.47 5.46
CA GLU A 62 -11.89 -4.02 5.55
C GLU A 62 -10.58 -3.63 4.80
N GLY A 63 -10.20 -2.34 4.86
CA GLY A 63 -8.96 -1.84 4.25
C GLY A 63 -8.94 -2.04 2.75
N LEU A 64 -7.77 -2.37 2.19
CA LEU A 64 -7.61 -2.54 0.74
C LEU A 64 -8.37 -3.74 0.15
N SER A 65 -8.86 -4.65 0.98
CA SER A 65 -9.68 -5.78 0.54
C SER A 65 -11.02 -5.30 -0.04
N GLU A 66 -11.60 -4.24 0.52
CA GLU A 66 -12.93 -3.71 0.16
C GLU A 66 -12.88 -2.26 -0.33
N PHE A 67 -11.70 -1.64 -0.36
CA PHE A 67 -11.56 -0.23 -0.72
C PHE A 67 -11.75 -0.01 -2.22
N TYR A 68 -12.57 0.99 -2.53
CA TYR A 68 -12.87 1.42 -3.89
C TYR A 68 -13.22 2.91 -3.89
N VAL A 69 -12.82 3.60 -4.95
CA VAL A 69 -13.08 5.04 -5.14
C VAL A 69 -14.30 5.21 -6.03
N PHE A 70 -15.40 5.71 -5.46
CA PHE A 70 -16.57 6.06 -6.25
C PHE A 70 -16.39 7.39 -6.98
N ASN A 71 -16.75 7.43 -8.26
CA ASN A 71 -16.84 8.66 -9.05
C ASN A 71 -18.14 8.65 -9.87
N LYS A 72 -18.75 9.81 -10.07
CA LYS A 72 -19.99 9.95 -10.87
C LYS A 72 -19.75 9.66 -12.34
N ASP A 73 -18.54 9.95 -12.83
CA ASP A 73 -18.09 9.58 -14.16
C ASP A 73 -17.54 8.16 -14.12
N ALA A 74 -18.19 7.25 -14.84
CA ALA A 74 -17.85 5.83 -14.85
C ALA A 74 -16.47 5.55 -15.45
N ASP A 75 -16.07 6.32 -16.48
CA ASP A 75 -14.75 6.15 -17.11
C ASP A 75 -13.66 6.59 -16.14
N ARG A 76 -13.86 7.73 -15.46
CA ARG A 76 -12.93 8.20 -14.45
C ARG A 76 -12.85 7.26 -13.25
N MET A 77 -13.98 6.70 -12.84
CA MET A 77 -14.06 5.70 -11.78
C MET A 77 -13.25 4.45 -12.14
N ASN A 78 -13.41 3.94 -13.36
CA ASN A 78 -12.70 2.77 -13.85
C ASN A 78 -11.19 3.03 -13.94
N GLU A 79 -10.77 4.20 -14.42
CA GLU A 79 -9.36 4.60 -14.49
C GLU A 79 -8.71 4.60 -13.10
N ILE A 80 -9.32 5.28 -12.12
CA ILE A 80 -8.78 5.39 -10.75
C ILE A 80 -8.66 4.01 -10.09
N ASN A 81 -9.69 3.17 -10.20
CA ASN A 81 -9.64 1.86 -9.54
C ASN A 81 -8.76 0.85 -10.30
N SER A 82 -8.58 1.00 -11.61
CA SER A 82 -7.58 0.21 -12.35
C SER A 82 -6.15 0.56 -11.93
N GLU A 83 -5.88 1.84 -11.66
CA GLU A 83 -4.60 2.29 -11.09
C GLU A 83 -4.37 1.65 -9.72
N LEU A 84 -5.37 1.67 -8.83
CA LEU A 84 -5.29 1.03 -7.51
C LEU A 84 -5.01 -0.47 -7.60
N GLU A 85 -5.73 -1.19 -8.45
CA GLU A 85 -5.54 -2.63 -8.64
C GLU A 85 -4.16 -2.98 -9.20
N ARG A 86 -3.61 -2.13 -10.10
CA ARG A 86 -2.23 -2.28 -10.55
C ARG A 86 -1.24 -2.16 -9.38
N ILE A 87 -1.38 -1.13 -8.56
CA ILE A 87 -0.51 -0.91 -7.39
C ILE A 87 -0.60 -2.10 -6.43
N LYS A 88 -1.82 -2.57 -6.10
CA LYS A 88 -2.05 -3.74 -5.23
C LYS A 88 -1.37 -4.99 -5.76
N GLY A 89 -1.53 -5.28 -7.06
CA GLY A 89 -0.96 -6.47 -7.69
C GLY A 89 0.57 -6.42 -7.77
N GLU A 90 1.14 -5.27 -8.12
CA GLU A 90 2.60 -5.10 -8.13
C GLU A 90 3.20 -5.19 -6.72
N LEU A 91 2.53 -4.59 -5.73
CA LEU A 91 2.96 -4.62 -4.34
C LEU A 91 2.96 -6.04 -3.78
N GLY A 92 1.90 -6.81 -4.01
CA GLY A 92 1.84 -8.20 -3.55
C GLY A 92 2.98 -9.06 -4.11
N ARG A 93 3.30 -8.90 -5.41
CA ARG A 93 4.44 -9.60 -6.03
C ARG A 93 5.79 -9.15 -5.45
N ALA A 94 5.96 -7.84 -5.23
CA ALA A 94 7.20 -7.30 -4.70
C ALA A 94 7.44 -7.72 -3.25
N VAL A 95 6.39 -7.80 -2.42
CA VAL A 95 6.48 -8.28 -1.03
C VAL A 95 6.81 -9.77 -1.00
N ALA A 96 6.12 -10.61 -1.78
CA ALA A 96 6.44 -12.04 -1.86
C ALA A 96 7.91 -12.28 -2.22
N ALA A 97 8.43 -11.54 -3.22
CA ALA A 97 9.83 -11.65 -3.63
C ALA A 97 10.84 -11.21 -2.55
N VAL A 98 10.43 -10.42 -1.55
CA VAL A 98 11.29 -10.04 -0.40
C VAL A 98 11.20 -11.08 0.71
N LEU A 99 10.03 -11.67 0.95
CA LEU A 99 9.82 -12.66 2.02
C LEU A 99 10.32 -14.07 1.68
N ASP A 100 10.47 -14.38 0.39
CA ASP A 100 10.98 -15.67 -0.09
C ASP A 100 12.53 -15.73 -0.18
N GLN A 101 13.24 -14.67 0.23
CA GLN A 101 14.72 -14.57 0.23
C GLN A 101 15.30 -14.93 1.60
#